data_AF-A0A660QG21-F1
#
_entry.id   AF-A0A660QG21-F1
#
_cell.length_a   1.000
_cell.length_b   1.000
_cell.length_c   1.000
_cell.angle_alpha   90.00
_cell.angle_beta   90.00
_cell.angle_gamma   90.00
#
_symmetry.space_group_name_H-M   'P 1'
#
loop_
_entity.id
_entity.type
_entity.pdbx_description
1 polymer ?
#
loop_
_entity_poly.entity_id
_entity_poly.type
_entity_poly.pdbx_seq_one_letter_code
_entity_poly.pdbx_strand_id
1 'polypeptide(L)'
;MDLSSIASSINYRYQTPSTLQMGGLMTGLNTADIIDAILEIEARPMQSLNTRYEQLDLKASAYQQLDDQLESFADFLNTFKLQASFFAKTTSVSDEDILDVNASASTSAGTYLVKIVSFATYSSLSAGRTVGRDDITSSETFGSLSYRYTPEDSSLKIQKGTTTYDVSISTTDTIDDIISKLEAVFGAGNVTFSSGKLRIESDESFAISQENGNFLEVFHLDSAPLTESGGTYSMESVTHVGAVSTSDTLDQIASFRSLTLNAGNITINGVSINVDPANDTLSSLISAINTSDAGVTALYDETMDKILLTSNTTGSNVISIDDGGTGISELLGWDSSTFQAGSSGHIQVSSDGTNWSDVYSSGNDFTYQSLTITVNQFSSETQTITVTNDIDSVVENIKEFVNRWNTLMDYIYTKLNEDPVEQSSNEELTDEEQMQGILKNDRFLEGIFNKLRGFITTQIQGDINYLWQ
;
A
#
# COMPACT_ATOMS: atom_id res chain seq x y z
N MET A 1 32.88 -18.01 -16.31
CA MET A 1 34.24 -17.43 -16.41
C MET A 1 34.70 -17.76 -17.82
N ASP A 2 34.92 -16.75 -18.67
CA ASP A 2 35.02 -16.88 -20.13
C ASP A 2 36.28 -17.66 -20.58
N LEU A 3 36.08 -18.93 -20.95
CA LEU A 3 37.14 -19.88 -21.33
C LEU A 3 37.81 -19.54 -22.68
N SER A 4 37.20 -18.67 -23.49
CA SER A 4 37.81 -18.18 -24.74
C SER A 4 39.04 -17.30 -24.47
N SER A 5 39.06 -16.62 -23.33
CA SER A 5 40.17 -15.74 -22.90
C SER A 5 41.38 -16.52 -22.38
N ILE A 6 41.18 -17.70 -21.81
CA ILE A 6 42.26 -18.54 -21.27
C ILE A 6 42.93 -19.33 -22.41
N ALA A 7 42.14 -19.89 -23.34
CA ALA A 7 42.65 -20.55 -24.54
C ALA A 7 43.46 -19.58 -25.44
N SER A 8 43.03 -18.31 -25.56
CA SER A 8 43.76 -17.27 -26.29
C SER A 8 44.99 -16.73 -25.54
N SER A 9 44.96 -16.66 -24.21
CA SER A 9 46.10 -16.18 -23.40
C SER A 9 47.28 -17.16 -23.33
N ILE A 10 47.04 -18.46 -23.51
CA ILE A 10 48.09 -19.49 -23.52
C ILE A 10 48.77 -19.57 -24.89
N ASN A 11 48.04 -19.32 -25.98
CA ASN A 11 48.59 -19.27 -27.34
C ASN A 11 49.55 -18.08 -27.57
N TYR A 12 49.51 -17.06 -26.71
CA TYR A 12 50.34 -15.84 -26.86
C TYR A 12 51.68 -15.88 -26.11
N ARG A 13 51.91 -16.83 -25.19
CA ARG A 13 53.14 -16.84 -24.35
C ARG A 13 54.31 -17.67 -24.88
N TYR A 14 54.15 -18.32 -26.04
CA TYR A 14 55.23 -19.12 -26.67
C TYR A 14 55.65 -18.63 -28.07
N GLN A 15 55.43 -17.35 -28.38
CA GLN A 15 56.06 -16.70 -29.54
C GLN A 15 57.17 -15.74 -29.10
N THR A 16 58.34 -16.30 -28.76
CA THR A 16 59.61 -15.60 -28.98
C THR A 16 60.59 -16.60 -29.64
N PRO A 17 61.09 -16.31 -30.85
CA PRO A 17 61.91 -17.26 -31.59
C PRO A 17 63.32 -17.25 -31.02
N SER A 18 63.62 -18.21 -30.15
CA SER A 18 65.00 -18.57 -29.84
C SER A 18 65.45 -19.58 -30.89
N THR A 19 65.90 -19.10 -32.05
CA THR A 19 66.62 -19.91 -33.03
C THR A 19 67.94 -20.36 -32.43
N LEU A 20 67.95 -21.47 -31.69
CA LEU A 20 69.17 -22.20 -31.41
C LEU A 20 69.51 -23.06 -32.64
N GLN A 21 70.01 -22.38 -33.67
CA GLN A 21 70.62 -22.98 -34.84
C GLN A 21 72.02 -23.44 -34.43
N MET A 22 72.18 -24.69 -34.01
CA MET A 22 73.49 -25.35 -34.02
C MET A 22 73.53 -26.31 -35.20
N GLY A 23 74.21 -25.88 -36.25
CA GLY A 23 74.38 -26.62 -37.50
C GLY A 23 75.49 -27.66 -37.43
N GLY A 24 75.23 -28.79 -38.10
CA GLY A 24 76.21 -29.76 -38.63
C GLY A 24 76.59 -30.87 -37.64
N LEU A 25 76.51 -32.16 -37.96
CA LEU A 25 76.53 -32.86 -39.25
C LEU A 25 75.89 -34.25 -39.09
N MET A 26 75.31 -34.77 -40.17
CA MET A 26 74.77 -36.14 -40.31
C MET A 26 73.63 -36.52 -39.36
N THR A 27 72.38 -36.27 -39.77
CA THR A 27 71.31 -37.28 -39.85
C THR A 27 70.04 -36.60 -40.36
N GLY A 28 69.38 -37.18 -41.37
CA GLY A 28 68.06 -36.75 -41.86
C GLY A 28 66.96 -37.08 -40.86
N LEU A 29 66.96 -36.41 -39.71
CA LEU A 29 65.93 -36.48 -38.69
C LEU A 29 65.12 -35.17 -38.71
N ASN A 30 63.81 -35.29 -38.92
CA ASN A 30 62.88 -34.16 -38.91
C ASN A 30 62.72 -33.67 -37.47
N THR A 31 63.58 -32.72 -37.08
CA THR A 31 63.63 -32.22 -35.70
C THR A 31 62.35 -31.51 -35.28
N ALA A 32 61.57 -30.98 -36.23
CA ALA A 32 60.25 -30.40 -35.95
C ALA A 32 59.24 -31.46 -35.49
N ASP A 33 59.06 -32.54 -36.26
CA ASP A 33 58.16 -33.65 -35.90
C ASP A 33 58.55 -34.32 -34.57
N ILE A 34 59.86 -34.40 -34.29
CA ILE A 34 60.37 -34.95 -33.01
C ILE A 34 60.07 -33.99 -31.85
N ILE A 35 60.22 -32.68 -32.06
CA ILE A 35 59.87 -31.66 -31.05
C ILE A 35 58.36 -31.64 -30.81
N ASP A 36 57.54 -31.72 -31.85
CA ASP A 36 56.08 -31.79 -31.74
C ASP A 36 55.63 -33.08 -31.03
N ALA A 37 56.23 -34.23 -31.35
CA ALA A 37 55.96 -35.48 -30.66
C ALA A 37 56.40 -35.45 -29.19
N ILE A 38 57.52 -34.78 -28.86
CA ILE A 38 57.95 -34.59 -27.46
C ILE A 38 57.02 -33.61 -26.74
N LEU A 39 56.63 -32.50 -27.37
CA LEU A 39 55.68 -31.54 -26.82
C LEU A 39 54.31 -32.17 -26.57
N GLU A 40 53.83 -33.03 -27.47
CA GLU A 40 52.60 -33.78 -27.30
C GLU A 40 52.71 -34.75 -26.11
N ILE A 41 53.83 -35.47 -25.98
CA ILE A 41 54.09 -36.38 -24.84
C ILE A 41 54.18 -35.61 -23.51
N GLU A 42 54.87 -34.47 -23.48
CA GLU A 42 55.01 -33.61 -22.31
C GLU A 42 53.69 -32.89 -21.96
N ALA A 43 52.77 -32.72 -22.92
CA ALA A 43 51.43 -32.18 -22.71
C ALA A 43 50.42 -33.24 -22.21
N ARG A 44 50.68 -34.55 -22.36
CA ARG A 44 49.76 -35.62 -21.91
C ARG A 44 49.31 -35.53 -20.46
N PRO A 45 50.20 -35.24 -19.47
CA PRO A 45 49.77 -35.08 -18.08
C PRO A 45 48.79 -33.91 -17.93
N MET A 46 49.03 -32.82 -18.67
CA MET A 46 48.17 -31.63 -18.66
C MET A 46 46.82 -31.93 -19.31
N GLN A 47 46.81 -32.60 -20.47
CA GLN A 47 45.58 -33.05 -21.13
C GLN A 47 44.76 -33.99 -20.23
N SER A 48 45.41 -34.94 -19.56
CA SER A 48 44.75 -35.83 -18.60
C SER A 48 44.17 -35.07 -17.39
N LEU A 49 44.85 -34.03 -16.92
CA LEU A 49 44.35 -33.16 -15.85
C LEU A 49 43.15 -32.31 -16.32
N ASN A 50 43.18 -31.77 -17.53
CA ASN A 50 42.07 -31.01 -18.10
C ASN A 50 40.84 -31.90 -18.31
N THR A 51 40.98 -33.09 -18.89
CA THR A 51 39.85 -34.04 -19.03
C THR A 51 39.29 -34.44 -17.68
N ARG A 52 40.15 -34.65 -16.68
CA ARG A 52 39.70 -34.93 -15.31
C ARG A 52 38.98 -33.73 -14.69
N TYR A 53 39.45 -32.52 -14.95
CA TYR A 53 38.80 -31.30 -14.49
C TYR A 53 37.41 -31.16 -15.11
N GLU A 54 37.27 -31.32 -16.42
CA GLU A 54 35.99 -31.27 -17.14
C GLU A 54 35.01 -32.33 -16.62
N GLN A 55 35.45 -33.57 -16.39
CA GLN A 55 34.61 -34.61 -15.79
C GLN A 55 34.16 -34.27 -14.36
N LEU A 56 35.02 -33.63 -13.56
CA LEU A 56 34.65 -33.20 -12.21
C LEU A 56 33.69 -32.01 -12.24
N ASP A 57 33.85 -31.10 -13.19
CA ASP A 57 32.97 -29.95 -13.40
C ASP A 57 31.56 -30.40 -13.81
N LEU A 58 31.46 -31.30 -14.81
CA LEU A 58 30.20 -31.92 -15.22
C LEU A 58 29.56 -32.72 -14.07
N LYS A 59 30.36 -33.43 -13.27
CA LYS A 59 29.86 -34.16 -12.10
C LYS A 59 29.35 -33.20 -11.01
N ALA A 60 30.01 -32.07 -10.80
CA ALA A 60 29.55 -31.04 -9.89
C ALA A 60 28.22 -30.43 -10.36
N SER A 61 28.10 -30.10 -11.65
CA SER A 61 26.86 -29.62 -12.28
C SER A 61 25.72 -30.64 -12.16
N ALA A 62 26.00 -31.94 -12.34
CA ALA A 62 25.00 -33.00 -12.16
C ALA A 62 24.52 -33.10 -10.71
N TYR A 63 25.43 -32.95 -9.72
CA TYR A 63 25.02 -32.87 -8.32
C TYR A 63 24.26 -31.61 -7.98
N GLN A 64 24.59 -30.47 -8.60
CA GLN A 64 23.84 -29.23 -8.39
C GLN A 64 22.40 -29.38 -8.87
N GLN A 65 22.17 -29.94 -10.08
CA GLN A 65 20.82 -30.19 -10.56
C GLN A 65 20.03 -31.14 -9.65
N LEU A 66 20.70 -32.15 -9.09
CA LEU A 66 20.09 -33.04 -8.10
C LEU A 66 19.74 -32.31 -6.80
N ASP A 67 20.65 -31.47 -6.30
CA ASP A 67 20.44 -30.66 -5.10
C ASP A 67 19.22 -29.74 -5.28
N ASP A 68 19.12 -29.07 -6.42
CA ASP A 68 17.98 -28.21 -6.74
C ASP A 68 16.65 -28.99 -6.72
N GLN A 69 16.62 -30.23 -7.22
CA GLN A 69 15.42 -31.10 -7.16
C GLN A 69 15.09 -31.55 -5.73
N LEU A 70 16.11 -31.85 -4.92
CA LEU A 70 15.95 -32.24 -3.52
C LEU A 70 15.48 -31.06 -2.66
N GLU A 71 16.03 -29.86 -2.88
CA GLU A 71 15.65 -28.62 -2.21
C GLU A 71 14.20 -28.26 -2.54
N SER A 72 13.83 -28.26 -3.82
CA SER A 72 12.44 -28.05 -4.26
C SER A 72 11.46 -29.02 -3.59
N PHE A 73 11.83 -30.30 -3.47
CA PHE A 73 11.02 -31.28 -2.76
C PHE A 73 10.97 -31.02 -1.25
N ALA A 74 12.09 -30.64 -0.63
CA ALA A 74 12.14 -30.29 0.79
C ALA A 74 11.29 -29.06 1.12
N ASP A 75 11.28 -28.04 0.26
CA ASP A 75 10.44 -26.85 0.38
C ASP A 75 8.96 -27.19 0.28
N PHE A 76 8.60 -28.05 -0.68
CA PHE A 76 7.26 -28.60 -0.77
C PHE A 76 6.87 -29.33 0.54
N LEU A 77 7.75 -30.19 1.07
CA LEU A 77 7.49 -30.92 2.33
C LEU A 77 7.32 -29.98 3.54
N ASN A 78 8.02 -28.85 3.56
CA ASN A 78 7.87 -27.85 4.63
C ASN A 78 6.46 -27.26 4.68
N THR A 79 5.81 -27.13 3.52
CA THR A 79 4.42 -26.68 3.41
C THR A 79 3.45 -27.84 3.62
N PHE A 80 3.68 -28.97 2.94
CA PHE A 80 2.81 -30.14 2.99
C PHE A 80 2.67 -30.75 4.39
N LYS A 81 3.70 -30.65 5.23
CA LYS A 81 3.67 -31.16 6.61
C LYS A 81 2.79 -30.32 7.55
N LEU A 82 2.24 -29.18 7.12
CA LEU A 82 1.41 -28.35 7.98
C LEU A 82 0.01 -28.94 8.14
N GLN A 83 -0.63 -28.71 9.29
CA GLN A 83 -1.98 -29.20 9.59
C GLN A 83 -3.01 -28.77 8.52
N ALA A 84 -2.85 -27.56 7.97
CA ALA A 84 -3.73 -27.02 6.93
C ALA A 84 -3.80 -27.89 5.66
N SER A 85 -2.75 -28.63 5.33
CA SER A 85 -2.72 -29.52 4.16
C SER A 85 -3.60 -30.76 4.33
N PHE A 86 -3.92 -31.16 5.57
CA PHE A 86 -4.66 -32.39 5.89
C PHE A 86 -6.02 -32.15 6.55
N PHE A 87 -6.21 -30.98 7.17
CA PHE A 87 -7.45 -30.59 7.83
C PHE A 87 -8.05 -29.34 7.17
N ALA A 88 -7.94 -29.27 5.84
CA ALA A 88 -8.48 -28.17 5.06
C ALA A 88 -9.99 -27.99 5.31
N LYS A 89 -10.41 -26.73 5.38
CA LYS A 89 -11.80 -26.32 5.58
C LYS A 89 -12.24 -25.51 4.38
N THR A 90 -13.51 -25.66 4.03
CA THR A 90 -14.18 -24.78 3.08
C THR A 90 -15.39 -24.14 3.76
N THR A 91 -15.71 -22.94 3.31
CA THR A 91 -16.77 -22.09 3.87
C THR A 91 -17.77 -21.72 2.79
N SER A 92 -19.03 -21.59 3.19
CA SER A 92 -20.07 -20.97 2.36
C SER A 92 -20.89 -20.03 3.23
N VAL A 93 -21.23 -18.87 2.70
CA VAL A 93 -22.05 -17.86 3.39
C VAL A 93 -23.42 -17.73 2.73
N SER A 94 -24.41 -17.23 3.48
CA SER A 94 -25.75 -16.96 2.95
C SER A 94 -25.77 -15.81 1.93
N ASP A 95 -24.83 -14.86 2.06
CA ASP A 95 -24.69 -13.70 1.19
C ASP A 95 -23.23 -13.23 1.18
N GLU A 96 -22.57 -13.38 0.03
CA GLU A 96 -21.15 -13.03 -0.20
C GLU A 96 -20.93 -11.51 -0.31
N ASP A 97 -21.97 -10.72 -0.60
CA ASP A 97 -21.87 -9.26 -0.61
C ASP A 97 -21.84 -8.70 0.81
N ILE A 98 -22.38 -9.44 1.79
CA ILE A 98 -22.45 -9.06 3.21
C ILE A 98 -21.25 -9.59 3.99
N LEU A 99 -20.91 -10.87 3.85
CA LEU A 99 -19.86 -11.53 4.61
C LEU A 99 -18.83 -12.21 3.71
N ASP A 100 -17.56 -12.08 4.08
CA ASP A 100 -16.49 -12.97 3.65
C ASP A 100 -15.95 -13.73 4.86
N VAL A 101 -15.65 -15.02 4.72
CA VAL A 101 -15.31 -15.89 5.84
C VAL A 101 -14.20 -16.87 5.48
N ASN A 102 -13.13 -16.83 6.26
CA ASN A 102 -12.06 -17.80 6.21
C ASN A 102 -12.09 -18.72 7.45
N ALA A 103 -11.96 -20.03 7.22
CA ALA A 103 -11.83 -21.02 8.28
C ALA A 103 -10.43 -21.62 8.29
N SER A 104 -9.73 -21.48 9.42
CA SER A 104 -8.47 -22.19 9.63
C SER A 104 -8.68 -23.70 9.83
N ALA A 105 -7.59 -24.47 9.78
CA ALA A 105 -7.62 -25.93 9.96
C ALA A 105 -8.16 -26.40 11.32
N SER A 106 -8.06 -25.55 12.36
CA SER A 106 -8.57 -25.81 13.70
C SER A 106 -10.05 -25.47 13.88
N THR A 107 -10.69 -24.88 12.86
CA THR A 107 -12.11 -24.54 12.92
C THR A 107 -12.98 -25.80 12.92
N SER A 108 -13.92 -25.85 13.85
CA SER A 108 -14.92 -26.92 13.91
C SER A 108 -15.86 -26.84 12.71
N ALA A 109 -16.11 -27.98 12.06
CA ALA A 109 -17.12 -28.04 11.02
C ALA A 109 -18.53 -27.87 11.63
N GLY A 110 -19.40 -27.14 10.95
CA GLY A 110 -20.74 -26.83 11.45
C GLY A 110 -21.30 -25.55 10.87
N THR A 111 -22.46 -25.15 11.39
CA THR A 111 -23.14 -23.92 11.00
C THR A 111 -22.97 -22.87 12.09
N TYR A 112 -22.65 -21.65 11.67
CA TYR A 112 -22.52 -20.47 12.52
C TYR A 112 -23.49 -19.39 12.00
N LEU A 113 -24.24 -18.80 12.91
CA LEU A 113 -25.16 -17.71 12.64
C LEU A 113 -24.54 -16.40 13.10
N VAL A 114 -24.61 -15.38 12.27
CA VAL A 114 -24.00 -14.07 12.52
C VAL A 114 -25.04 -12.98 12.43
N LYS A 115 -25.08 -12.11 13.45
CA LYS A 115 -25.83 -10.85 13.44
C LYS A 115 -24.86 -9.70 13.44
N ILE A 116 -25.07 -8.75 12.54
CA ILE A 116 -24.27 -7.54 12.47
C ILE A 116 -24.96 -6.48 13.33
N VAL A 117 -24.30 -6.04 14.41
CA VAL A 117 -24.87 -5.07 15.34
C VAL A 117 -24.46 -3.65 14.97
N SER A 118 -23.16 -3.42 14.75
CA SER A 118 -22.65 -2.12 14.31
C SER A 118 -21.32 -2.23 13.59
N PHE A 119 -21.07 -1.27 12.70
CA PHE A 119 -19.77 -1.10 12.04
C PHE A 119 -18.78 -0.39 12.95
N ALA A 120 -17.50 -0.70 12.72
CA ALA A 120 -16.44 0.11 13.27
C ALA A 120 -16.43 1.48 12.57
N THR A 121 -16.29 2.56 13.33
CA THR A 121 -16.23 3.93 12.81
C THR A 121 -14.97 4.63 13.29
N TYR A 122 -14.52 5.64 12.54
CA TYR A 122 -13.32 6.39 12.87
C TYR A 122 -13.60 7.41 13.98
N SER A 123 -12.63 7.60 14.86
CA SER A 123 -12.64 8.74 15.77
C SER A 123 -12.23 10.00 15.01
N SER A 124 -12.84 11.13 15.36
CA SER A 124 -12.55 12.42 14.73
C SER A 124 -12.47 13.54 15.76
N LEU A 125 -11.74 14.60 15.37
CA LEU A 125 -11.56 15.81 16.15
C LEU A 125 -11.79 17.00 15.21
N SER A 126 -12.86 17.75 15.45
CA SER A 126 -13.21 18.95 14.68
C SER A 126 -12.79 20.20 15.44
N ALA A 127 -12.13 21.12 14.76
CA ALA A 127 -11.71 22.40 15.33
C ALA A 127 -12.90 23.21 15.89
N GLY A 128 -12.71 23.81 17.06
CA GLY A 128 -13.74 24.59 17.75
C GLY A 128 -14.09 25.89 17.03
N ARG A 129 -13.09 26.51 16.42
CA ARG A 129 -13.16 27.82 15.74
C ARG A 129 -12.56 27.74 14.34
N THR A 130 -12.77 28.81 13.56
CA THR A 130 -12.19 28.92 12.23
C THR A 130 -10.67 29.11 12.29
N VAL A 131 -9.97 28.71 11.22
CA VAL A 131 -8.52 28.96 11.08
C VAL A 131 -8.29 30.45 10.86
N GLY A 132 -9.07 31.05 9.95
CA GLY A 132 -9.15 32.48 9.77
C GLY A 132 -9.95 33.18 10.84
N ARG A 133 -10.18 34.48 10.64
CA ARG A 133 -10.84 35.36 11.60
C ARG A 133 -12.35 35.11 11.63
N ASP A 134 -12.93 34.86 12.80
CA ASP A 134 -14.36 34.58 13.01
C ASP A 134 -15.19 35.77 13.54
N ASP A 135 -14.55 36.84 14.00
CA ASP A 135 -15.19 38.01 14.62
C ASP A 135 -15.41 39.18 13.65
N ILE A 136 -15.59 38.90 12.36
CA ILE A 136 -15.79 39.93 11.33
C ILE A 136 -17.15 40.58 11.51
N THR A 137 -17.16 41.90 11.66
CA THR A 137 -18.39 42.69 11.85
C THR A 137 -18.76 43.48 10.60
N SER A 138 -20.03 43.88 10.48
CA SER A 138 -20.49 44.63 9.32
C SER A 138 -19.91 46.06 9.22
N SER A 139 -19.26 46.53 10.28
CA SER A 139 -18.57 47.82 10.31
C SER A 139 -17.18 47.81 9.64
N GLU A 140 -16.67 46.62 9.30
CA GLU A 140 -15.38 46.48 8.63
C GLU A 140 -15.47 46.85 7.16
N THR A 141 -14.36 47.38 6.61
CA THR A 141 -14.28 47.77 5.21
C THR A 141 -14.07 46.56 4.31
N PHE A 142 -14.61 46.59 3.09
CA PHE A 142 -14.39 45.55 2.09
C PHE A 142 -12.89 45.30 1.87
N GLY A 143 -12.07 46.35 1.81
CA GLY A 143 -10.63 46.27 1.63
C GLY A 143 -9.87 45.59 2.77
N SER A 144 -10.45 45.49 3.97
CA SER A 144 -9.81 44.78 5.08
C SER A 144 -10.07 43.27 5.08
N LEU A 145 -10.96 42.78 4.21
CA LEU A 145 -11.29 41.34 4.07
C LEU A 145 -10.25 40.58 3.24
N SER A 146 -8.97 40.90 3.42
CA SER A 146 -7.85 40.36 2.65
C SER A 146 -7.28 39.08 3.25
N TYR A 147 -8.12 38.05 3.38
CA TYR A 147 -7.76 36.76 3.98
C TYR A 147 -7.35 35.73 2.93
N ARG A 148 -8.29 35.32 2.04
CA ARG A 148 -7.98 34.44 0.90
C ARG A 148 -7.74 35.19 -0.41
N TYR A 149 -8.44 36.32 -0.60
CA TYR A 149 -8.35 37.16 -1.78
C TYR A 149 -8.08 38.60 -1.37
N THR A 150 -7.20 39.30 -2.09
CA THR A 150 -6.97 40.73 -1.88
C THR A 150 -8.11 41.53 -2.53
N PRO A 151 -8.97 42.24 -1.77
CA PRO A 151 -10.15 42.89 -2.32
C PRO A 151 -9.82 44.01 -3.31
N GLU A 152 -10.59 44.09 -4.38
CA GLU A 152 -10.48 45.10 -5.44
C GLU A 152 -11.82 45.79 -5.68
N ASP A 153 -11.81 47.10 -5.94
CA ASP A 153 -13.01 47.84 -6.33
C ASP A 153 -13.77 47.09 -7.45
N SER A 154 -15.04 46.78 -7.19
CA SER A 154 -15.83 45.85 -7.98
C SER A 154 -17.04 46.52 -8.61
N SER A 155 -17.37 46.09 -9.84
CA SER A 155 -18.55 46.53 -10.57
C SER A 155 -19.44 45.33 -10.86
N LEU A 156 -20.63 45.32 -10.27
CA LEU A 156 -21.61 44.25 -10.38
C LEU A 156 -22.72 44.63 -11.34
N LYS A 157 -23.18 43.66 -12.13
CA LYS A 157 -24.47 43.69 -12.82
C LYS A 157 -25.41 42.68 -12.18
N ILE A 158 -26.55 43.16 -11.72
CA ILE A 158 -27.56 42.35 -11.07
C ILE A 158 -28.80 42.31 -11.96
N GLN A 159 -29.15 41.12 -12.45
CA GLN A 159 -30.44 40.89 -13.10
C GLN A 159 -31.43 40.44 -12.01
N LYS A 160 -32.50 41.20 -11.76
CA LYS A 160 -33.63 40.79 -10.91
C LYS A 160 -34.90 40.80 -11.74
N GLY A 161 -35.52 39.64 -11.92
CA GLY A 161 -36.63 39.47 -12.85
C GLY A 161 -36.25 39.92 -14.25
N THR A 162 -36.90 40.96 -14.75
CA THR A 162 -36.64 41.55 -16.08
C THR A 162 -35.75 42.80 -16.06
N THR A 163 -35.37 43.29 -14.88
CA THR A 163 -34.61 44.54 -14.73
C THR A 163 -33.14 44.26 -14.42
N THR A 164 -32.24 45.04 -15.00
CA THR A 164 -30.79 45.01 -14.74
C THR A 164 -30.38 46.24 -13.93
N TYR A 165 -29.52 46.05 -12.94
CA TYR A 165 -28.97 47.08 -12.06
C TYR A 165 -27.44 47.05 -12.11
N ASP A 166 -26.81 48.21 -12.10
CA ASP A 166 -25.36 48.35 -11.91
C ASP A 166 -25.08 48.77 -10.47
N VAL A 167 -24.19 48.04 -9.78
CA VAL A 167 -23.79 48.33 -8.39
C VAL A 167 -22.28 48.39 -8.31
N SER A 168 -21.73 49.46 -7.72
CA SER A 168 -20.29 49.63 -7.51
C SER A 168 -19.94 49.46 -6.03
N ILE A 169 -18.99 48.57 -5.75
CA ILE A 169 -18.43 48.31 -4.44
C ILE A 169 -16.98 48.81 -4.42
N SER A 170 -16.63 49.67 -3.47
CA SER A 170 -15.28 50.14 -3.25
C SER A 170 -14.65 49.44 -2.05
N THR A 171 -13.34 49.26 -2.08
CA THR A 171 -12.51 48.77 -0.97
C THR A 171 -12.67 49.62 0.30
N THR A 172 -13.12 50.88 0.20
CA THR A 172 -13.40 51.72 1.36
C THR A 172 -14.81 51.58 1.92
N ASP A 173 -15.73 50.94 1.18
CA ASP A 173 -17.09 50.69 1.68
C ASP A 173 -17.02 49.75 2.88
N THR A 174 -17.82 50.01 3.91
CA THR A 174 -18.08 49.01 4.95
C THR A 174 -19.00 47.91 4.43
N ILE A 175 -19.03 46.76 5.11
CA ILE A 175 -20.03 45.72 4.81
C ILE A 175 -21.45 46.29 4.98
N ASP A 176 -21.69 47.19 5.94
CA ASP A 176 -22.97 47.92 6.08
C ASP A 176 -23.29 48.79 4.85
N ASP A 177 -22.29 49.45 4.26
CA ASP A 177 -22.46 50.21 3.00
C ASP A 177 -22.78 49.27 1.83
N ILE A 178 -22.11 48.11 1.75
CA ILE A 178 -22.38 47.08 0.74
C ILE A 178 -23.82 46.56 0.88
N ILE A 179 -24.24 46.22 2.10
CA ILE A 179 -25.62 45.78 2.39
C ILE A 179 -26.59 46.85 1.90
N SER A 180 -26.38 48.11 2.28
CA SER A 180 -27.25 49.22 1.88
C SER A 180 -27.35 49.38 0.35
N LYS A 181 -26.24 49.19 -0.37
CA LYS A 181 -26.21 49.24 -1.84
C LYS A 181 -26.97 48.09 -2.48
N LEU A 182 -26.85 46.88 -1.94
CA LEU A 182 -27.58 45.71 -2.43
C LEU A 182 -29.07 45.78 -2.06
N GLU A 183 -29.43 46.30 -0.89
CA GLU A 183 -30.82 46.53 -0.49
C GLU A 183 -31.54 47.55 -1.39
N ALA A 184 -30.81 48.48 -2.02
CA ALA A 184 -31.40 49.36 -3.03
C ALA A 184 -31.91 48.59 -4.27
N VAL A 185 -31.42 47.36 -4.50
CA VAL A 185 -31.86 46.45 -5.56
C VAL A 185 -32.86 45.42 -5.04
N PHE A 186 -32.57 44.81 -3.89
CA PHE A 186 -33.33 43.67 -3.37
C PHE A 186 -34.46 44.04 -2.41
N GLY A 187 -34.43 45.22 -1.80
CA GLY A 187 -35.34 45.68 -0.75
C GLY A 187 -34.73 45.60 0.65
N ALA A 188 -35.13 46.51 1.53
CA ALA A 188 -34.64 46.57 2.91
C ALA A 188 -34.99 45.29 3.68
N GLY A 189 -34.01 44.73 4.40
CA GLY A 189 -34.12 43.49 5.14
C GLY A 189 -33.81 42.23 4.33
N ASN A 190 -33.65 42.34 3.01
CA ASN A 190 -33.39 41.19 2.13
C ASN A 190 -31.90 40.91 1.93
N VAL A 191 -31.01 41.72 2.52
CA VAL A 191 -29.57 41.46 2.50
C VAL A 191 -29.09 41.44 3.93
N THR A 192 -28.51 40.33 4.36
CA THR A 192 -28.07 40.14 5.75
C THR A 192 -26.64 39.63 5.78
N PHE A 193 -25.88 40.08 6.78
CA PHE A 193 -24.55 39.56 7.06
C PHE A 193 -24.53 38.99 8.48
N SER A 194 -24.30 37.69 8.60
CA SER A 194 -24.33 36.98 9.87
C SER A 194 -23.34 35.83 9.85
N SER A 195 -22.61 35.64 10.95
CA SER A 195 -21.59 34.59 11.07
C SER A 195 -20.61 34.57 9.88
N GLY A 196 -20.16 35.76 9.46
CA GLY A 196 -19.24 35.94 8.33
C GLY A 196 -19.79 35.60 6.95
N LYS A 197 -21.09 35.38 6.80
CA LYS A 197 -21.73 35.06 5.52
C LYS A 197 -22.70 36.15 5.10
N LEU A 198 -22.67 36.50 3.82
CA LEU A 198 -23.62 37.40 3.19
C LEU A 198 -24.75 36.56 2.58
N ARG A 199 -25.99 36.90 2.92
CA ARG A 199 -27.20 36.27 2.39
C ARG A 199 -28.06 37.33 1.71
N ILE A 200 -28.50 37.02 0.50
CA ILE A 200 -29.33 37.87 -0.35
C ILE A 200 -30.62 37.11 -0.67
N GLU A 201 -31.75 37.74 -0.42
CA GLU A 201 -33.09 37.23 -0.69
C GLU A 201 -33.83 38.12 -1.69
N SER A 202 -34.79 37.54 -2.39
CA SER A 202 -35.60 38.23 -3.39
C SER A 202 -36.92 37.51 -3.63
N ASP A 203 -37.97 38.27 -3.92
CA ASP A 203 -39.27 37.79 -4.38
C ASP A 203 -39.27 37.40 -5.88
N GLU A 204 -38.24 37.81 -6.61
CA GLU A 204 -38.01 37.44 -8.01
C GLU A 204 -36.67 36.71 -8.17
N SER A 205 -36.58 35.81 -9.15
CA SER A 205 -35.32 35.18 -9.54
C SER A 205 -34.29 36.26 -9.91
N PHE A 206 -33.03 36.05 -9.51
CA PHE A 206 -31.96 36.98 -9.79
C PHE A 206 -30.64 36.28 -10.12
N ALA A 207 -29.75 37.02 -10.78
CA ALA A 207 -28.37 36.62 -11.03
C ALA A 207 -27.46 37.82 -10.81
N ILE A 208 -26.29 37.58 -10.23
CA ILE A 208 -25.25 38.59 -10.02
C ILE A 208 -24.06 38.18 -10.89
N SER A 209 -23.63 39.07 -11.77
CA SER A 209 -22.38 38.93 -12.53
C SER A 209 -21.44 40.07 -12.18
N GLN A 210 -20.15 39.79 -12.18
CA GLN A 210 -19.11 40.77 -11.90
C GLN A 210 -18.39 41.13 -13.19
N GLU A 211 -18.38 42.42 -13.53
CA GLU A 211 -17.71 42.92 -14.73
C GLU A 211 -16.22 43.14 -14.46
N ASN A 212 -15.88 43.70 -13.29
CA ASN A 212 -14.51 43.96 -12.80
C ASN A 212 -14.45 43.74 -11.27
N GLY A 213 -13.24 43.56 -10.75
CA GLY A 213 -12.96 43.37 -9.32
C GLY A 213 -13.16 41.92 -8.87
N ASN A 214 -13.34 41.70 -7.57
CA ASN A 214 -13.41 40.37 -6.95
C ASN A 214 -14.39 40.22 -5.77
N PHE A 215 -15.43 41.05 -5.72
CA PHE A 215 -16.47 40.99 -4.66
C PHE A 215 -17.10 39.60 -4.51
N LEU A 216 -17.47 38.94 -5.62
CA LEU A 216 -18.09 37.62 -5.56
C LEU A 216 -17.15 36.56 -4.98
N GLU A 217 -15.85 36.63 -5.28
CA GLU A 217 -14.84 35.72 -4.74
C GLU A 217 -14.57 35.98 -3.26
N VAL A 218 -14.42 37.25 -2.85
CA VAL A 218 -14.19 37.63 -1.44
C VAL A 218 -15.35 37.18 -0.56
N PHE A 219 -16.60 37.42 -0.98
CA PHE A 219 -17.79 36.98 -0.23
C PHE A 219 -18.20 35.54 -0.53
N HIS A 220 -17.44 34.78 -1.33
CA HIS A 220 -17.73 33.39 -1.70
C HIS A 220 -19.15 33.19 -2.24
N LEU A 221 -19.58 34.10 -3.12
CA LEU A 221 -20.85 34.06 -3.84
C LEU A 221 -20.72 33.56 -5.28
N ASP A 222 -19.50 33.51 -5.82
CA ASP A 222 -19.17 33.04 -7.16
C ASP A 222 -19.68 31.61 -7.45
N SER A 223 -19.70 30.77 -6.40
CA SER A 223 -20.16 29.39 -6.45
C SER A 223 -21.45 29.15 -5.65
N ALA A 224 -22.09 30.22 -5.16
CA ALA A 224 -23.30 30.12 -4.36
C ALA A 224 -24.52 29.79 -5.25
N PRO A 225 -25.25 28.70 -4.99
CA PRO A 225 -26.45 28.39 -5.76
C PRO A 225 -27.58 29.36 -5.41
N LEU A 226 -28.34 29.76 -6.44
CA LEU A 226 -29.65 30.37 -6.22
C LEU A 226 -30.66 29.25 -5.91
N THR A 227 -31.23 29.28 -4.72
CA THR A 227 -32.27 28.33 -4.28
C THR A 227 -33.62 29.02 -4.19
N GLU A 228 -34.71 28.30 -4.45
CA GLU A 228 -36.08 28.81 -4.29
C GLU A 228 -36.82 27.96 -3.27
N SER A 229 -37.43 28.61 -2.29
CA SER A 229 -38.33 27.96 -1.34
C SER A 229 -39.46 28.89 -0.94
N GLY A 230 -40.69 28.46 -1.17
CA GLY A 230 -41.88 29.21 -0.74
C GLY A 230 -42.05 30.56 -1.43
N GLY A 231 -41.58 30.71 -2.67
CA GLY A 231 -41.61 31.95 -3.45
C GLY A 231 -40.46 32.91 -3.14
N THR A 232 -39.51 32.53 -2.28
CA THR A 232 -38.33 33.34 -1.96
C THR A 232 -37.10 32.72 -2.62
N TYR A 233 -36.43 33.51 -3.45
CA TYR A 233 -35.13 33.18 -4.02
C TYR A 233 -34.03 33.62 -3.07
N SER A 234 -33.07 32.74 -2.80
CA SER A 234 -31.99 32.97 -1.85
C SER A 234 -30.64 32.55 -2.43
N MET A 235 -29.64 33.41 -2.21
CA MET A 235 -28.23 33.14 -2.44
C MET A 235 -27.46 33.48 -1.16
N GLU A 236 -26.54 32.62 -0.75
CA GLU A 236 -25.76 32.81 0.48
C GLU A 236 -24.31 32.41 0.25
N SER A 237 -23.37 33.14 0.87
CA SER A 237 -21.95 32.81 0.88
C SER A 237 -21.74 31.34 1.23
N VAL A 238 -21.05 30.59 0.36
CA VAL A 238 -20.79 29.18 0.61
C VAL A 238 -19.81 29.00 1.77
N THR A 239 -18.89 29.95 1.93
CA THR A 239 -17.79 29.94 2.90
C THR A 239 -17.82 31.19 3.78
N HIS A 240 -17.26 31.11 4.98
CA HIS A 240 -17.04 32.28 5.84
C HIS A 240 -16.09 33.28 5.16
N VAL A 241 -16.41 34.57 5.13
CA VAL A 241 -15.58 35.61 4.45
C VAL A 241 -14.17 35.74 5.03
N GLY A 242 -13.99 35.31 6.29
CA GLY A 242 -12.70 35.23 6.97
C GLY A 242 -11.84 34.02 6.59
N ALA A 243 -12.30 33.14 5.71
CA ALA A 243 -11.57 31.94 5.33
C ALA A 243 -10.23 32.28 4.67
N VAL A 244 -9.24 31.41 4.91
CA VAL A 244 -7.84 31.66 4.54
C VAL A 244 -7.43 30.89 3.31
N SER A 245 -6.33 31.29 2.66
CA SER A 245 -5.72 30.47 1.62
C SER A 245 -4.85 29.39 2.25
N THR A 246 -4.93 28.15 1.75
CA THR A 246 -4.04 27.08 2.21
C THR A 246 -2.59 27.29 1.78
N SER A 247 -2.36 28.21 0.84
CA SER A 247 -1.02 28.60 0.38
C SER A 247 -0.38 29.70 1.22
N ASP A 248 -1.12 30.34 2.13
CA ASP A 248 -0.55 31.32 3.05
C ASP A 248 0.31 30.63 4.11
N THR A 249 1.38 31.31 4.52
CA THR A 249 2.20 30.88 5.65
C THR A 249 1.40 30.94 6.95
N LEU A 250 1.76 30.10 7.92
CA LEU A 250 1.09 30.07 9.22
C LEU A 250 1.18 31.43 9.94
N ASP A 251 2.30 32.17 9.78
CA ASP A 251 2.45 33.53 10.32
C ASP A 251 1.51 34.54 9.64
N GLN A 252 1.30 34.45 8.32
CA GLN A 252 0.32 35.29 7.63
C GLN A 252 -1.08 35.05 8.19
N ILE A 253 -1.48 33.77 8.32
CA ILE A 253 -2.78 33.39 8.87
C ILE A 253 -2.93 33.85 10.33
N ALA A 254 -1.90 33.64 11.15
CA ALA A 254 -1.88 34.08 12.54
C ALA A 254 -2.05 35.60 12.67
N SER A 255 -1.47 36.37 11.74
CA SER A 255 -1.60 37.83 11.74
C SER A 255 -3.04 38.32 11.56
N PHE A 256 -3.88 37.58 10.83
CA PHE A 256 -5.30 37.89 10.66
C PHE A 256 -6.07 37.88 11.99
N ARG A 257 -5.58 37.10 12.96
CA ARG A 257 -6.17 36.97 14.30
C ARG A 257 -5.34 37.63 15.39
N SER A 258 -4.32 38.41 15.02
CA SER A 258 -3.37 39.02 15.95
C SER A 258 -2.67 38.01 16.87
N LEU A 259 -2.45 36.79 16.39
CA LEU A 259 -1.74 35.73 17.11
C LEU A 259 -0.23 35.82 16.86
N THR A 260 0.56 35.29 17.79
CA THR A 260 2.02 35.12 17.65
C THR A 260 2.34 33.65 17.76
N LEU A 261 3.03 33.11 16.75
CA LEU A 261 3.46 31.72 16.71
C LEU A 261 4.95 31.60 17.01
N ASN A 262 5.37 30.42 17.46
CA ASN A 262 6.77 30.08 17.65
C ASN A 262 7.12 28.86 16.81
N ALA A 263 8.30 28.87 16.19
CA ALA A 263 8.85 27.66 15.59
C ALA A 263 9.14 26.61 16.68
N GLY A 264 8.91 25.34 16.37
CA GLY A 264 9.04 24.26 17.35
C GLY A 264 8.42 22.96 16.86
N ASN A 265 8.12 22.06 17.81
CA ASN A 265 7.46 20.80 17.50
C ASN A 265 6.08 20.77 18.16
N ILE A 266 5.07 20.42 17.38
CA ILE A 266 3.82 19.88 17.90
C ILE A 266 3.95 18.36 17.98
N THR A 267 3.15 17.71 18.81
CA THR A 267 3.01 16.25 18.77
C THR A 267 1.56 15.84 18.57
N ILE A 268 1.33 14.88 17.68
CA ILE A 268 0.03 14.26 17.46
C ILE A 268 0.19 12.76 17.71
N ASN A 269 -0.58 12.21 18.66
CA ASN A 269 -0.45 10.83 19.14
C ASN A 269 1.00 10.45 19.52
N GLY A 270 1.75 11.42 20.07
CA GLY A 270 3.14 11.25 20.47
C GLY A 270 4.16 11.35 19.33
N VAL A 271 3.73 11.52 18.08
CA VAL A 271 4.61 11.72 16.92
C VAL A 271 4.92 13.21 16.77
N SER A 272 6.22 13.54 16.76
CA SER A 272 6.72 14.90 16.63
C SER A 272 6.64 15.40 15.19
N ILE A 273 6.06 16.59 15.00
CA ILE A 273 5.98 17.29 13.72
C ILE A 273 6.58 18.67 13.93
N ASN A 274 7.65 18.98 13.19
CA ASN A 274 8.29 20.28 13.24
C ASN A 274 7.46 21.30 12.47
N VAL A 275 7.34 22.51 13.03
CA VAL A 275 6.61 23.63 12.44
C VAL A 275 7.51 24.86 12.44
N ASP A 276 7.63 25.50 11.29
CA ASP A 276 8.29 26.78 11.07
C ASP A 276 7.28 27.79 10.51
N PRO A 277 6.57 28.56 11.38
CA PRO A 277 5.45 29.39 10.97
C PRO A 277 5.71 30.41 9.87
N ALA A 278 6.96 30.86 9.73
CA ALA A 278 7.36 31.84 8.73
C ALA A 278 7.50 31.25 7.32
N ASN A 279 7.72 29.93 7.21
CA ASN A 279 7.99 29.23 5.94
C ASN A 279 6.94 28.16 5.62
N ASP A 280 6.36 27.53 6.63
CA ASP A 280 5.32 26.55 6.47
C ASP A 280 3.99 27.22 6.10
N THR A 281 3.32 26.65 5.12
CA THR A 281 1.95 27.01 4.75
C THR A 281 0.97 26.11 5.47
N LEU A 282 -0.31 26.52 5.51
CA LEU A 282 -1.35 25.63 6.02
C LEU A 282 -1.36 24.29 5.24
N SER A 283 -1.16 24.33 3.92
CA SER A 283 -1.06 23.14 3.09
C SER A 283 0.17 22.28 3.42
N SER A 284 1.34 22.88 3.73
CA SER A 284 2.53 22.09 4.08
C SER A 284 2.37 21.44 5.45
N LEU A 285 1.76 22.13 6.42
CA LEU A 285 1.46 21.56 7.74
C LEU A 285 0.47 20.38 7.65
N ILE A 286 -0.63 20.55 6.92
CA ILE A 286 -1.59 19.45 6.68
C ILE A 286 -0.91 18.26 6.01
N SER A 287 -0.05 18.53 5.03
CA SER A 287 0.72 17.48 4.34
C SER A 287 1.72 16.80 5.29
N ALA A 288 2.37 17.55 6.17
CA ALA A 288 3.28 17.01 7.18
C ALA A 288 2.55 16.08 8.16
N ILE A 289 1.33 16.43 8.57
CA ILE A 289 0.49 15.58 9.41
C ILE A 289 0.12 14.29 8.65
N ASN A 290 -0.39 14.42 7.43
CA ASN A 290 -0.87 13.28 6.62
C ASN A 290 0.23 12.30 6.19
N THR A 291 1.48 12.76 6.12
CA THR A 291 2.64 11.94 5.77
C THR A 291 3.38 11.39 6.99
N SER A 292 3.00 11.82 8.20
CA SER A 292 3.59 11.34 9.44
C SER A 292 3.02 10.00 9.90
N ASP A 293 3.72 9.34 10.83
CA ASP A 293 3.24 8.13 11.50
C ASP A 293 2.23 8.42 12.63
N ALA A 294 1.68 9.65 12.72
CA ALA A 294 0.75 10.05 13.78
C ALA A 294 -0.59 9.29 13.76
N GLY A 295 -0.86 8.51 12.72
CA GLY A 295 -2.05 7.66 12.62
C GLY A 295 -3.34 8.44 12.43
N VAL A 296 -3.25 9.68 11.92
CA VAL A 296 -4.41 10.53 11.60
C VAL A 296 -4.31 11.10 10.19
N THR A 297 -5.46 11.46 9.63
CA THR A 297 -5.60 12.28 8.44
C THR A 297 -6.17 13.64 8.85
N ALA A 298 -5.45 14.71 8.53
CA ALA A 298 -5.87 16.10 8.60
C ALA A 298 -6.50 16.54 7.27
N LEU A 299 -7.61 17.25 7.37
CA LEU A 299 -8.29 17.93 6.27
C LEU A 299 -8.63 19.36 6.69
N TYR A 300 -8.47 20.30 5.77
CA TYR A 300 -9.06 21.62 5.91
C TYR A 300 -10.40 21.65 5.16
N ASP A 301 -11.48 21.83 5.90
CA ASP A 301 -12.81 22.09 5.35
C ASP A 301 -12.87 23.57 4.97
N GLU A 302 -12.78 23.85 3.68
CA GLU A 302 -12.80 25.23 3.18
C GLU A 302 -14.15 25.93 3.42
N THR A 303 -15.25 25.17 3.48
CA THR A 303 -16.61 25.74 3.63
C THR A 303 -16.82 26.23 5.06
N MET A 304 -16.32 25.45 6.02
CA MET A 304 -16.38 25.78 7.44
C MET A 304 -15.18 26.57 7.95
N ASP A 305 -14.13 26.70 7.13
CA ASP A 305 -12.81 27.25 7.50
C ASP A 305 -12.20 26.53 8.72
N LYS A 306 -12.25 25.20 8.76
CA LYS A 306 -11.89 24.41 9.95
C LYS A 306 -10.98 23.23 9.63
N ILE A 307 -10.11 22.88 10.58
CA ILE A 307 -9.34 21.64 10.51
C ILE A 307 -10.16 20.49 11.12
N LEU A 308 -10.21 19.38 10.40
CA LEU A 308 -10.72 18.10 10.85
C LEU A 308 -9.56 17.11 10.90
N LEU A 309 -9.37 16.46 12.04
CA LEU A 309 -8.50 15.30 12.17
C LEU A 309 -9.36 14.04 12.28
N THR A 310 -9.01 13.00 11.55
CA THR A 310 -9.68 11.69 11.60
C THR A 310 -8.64 10.61 11.82
N SER A 311 -8.88 9.67 12.75
CA SER A 311 -8.02 8.50 12.92
C SER A 311 -7.94 7.68 11.63
N ASN A 312 -6.78 7.14 11.29
CA ASN A 312 -6.61 6.26 10.12
C ASN A 312 -7.13 4.84 10.37
N THR A 313 -7.45 4.52 11.62
CA THR A 313 -8.07 3.25 12.02
C THR A 313 -9.41 3.51 12.70
N THR A 314 -10.36 2.61 12.47
CA THR A 314 -11.65 2.60 13.14
C THR A 314 -11.51 2.14 14.60
N GLY A 315 -12.56 2.37 15.39
CA GLY A 315 -12.56 2.14 16.83
C GLY A 315 -12.47 3.44 17.64
N SER A 316 -12.54 3.29 18.95
CA SER A 316 -12.49 4.39 19.93
C SER A 316 -11.06 4.89 20.16
N ASN A 317 -10.36 5.25 19.09
CA ASN A 317 -9.00 5.77 19.12
C ASN A 317 -8.98 7.22 19.62
N VAL A 318 -8.14 7.50 20.61
CA VAL A 318 -7.92 8.87 21.08
C VAL A 318 -7.06 9.62 20.07
N ILE A 319 -7.39 10.88 19.80
CA ILE A 319 -6.51 11.81 19.09
C ILE A 319 -5.96 12.77 20.12
N SER A 320 -4.67 12.65 20.45
CA SER A 320 -3.97 13.50 21.41
C SER A 320 -3.10 14.51 20.69
N ILE A 321 -3.20 15.78 21.06
CA ILE A 321 -2.44 16.88 20.50
C ILE A 321 -1.70 17.57 21.65
N ASP A 322 -0.40 17.77 21.49
CA ASP A 322 0.40 18.67 22.30
C ASP A 322 0.98 19.75 21.40
N ASP A 323 0.72 21.00 21.74
CA ASP A 323 1.14 22.17 20.98
C ASP A 323 2.64 22.48 21.12
N GLY A 324 3.28 22.00 22.20
CA GLY A 324 4.68 22.35 22.50
C GLY A 324 4.93 23.85 22.75
N GLY A 325 3.87 24.67 22.87
CA GLY A 325 3.95 26.14 23.01
C GLY A 325 4.16 26.89 21.69
N THR A 326 3.90 26.26 20.55
CA THR A 326 4.02 26.87 19.22
C THR A 326 2.90 27.86 18.89
N GLY A 327 1.75 27.75 19.55
CA GLY A 327 0.53 28.54 19.28
C GLY A 327 -0.35 27.96 18.17
N ILE A 328 0.05 26.82 17.57
CA ILE A 328 -0.65 26.21 16.43
C ILE A 328 -2.04 25.70 16.84
N SER A 329 -2.19 25.19 18.04
CA SER A 329 -3.47 24.68 18.55
C SER A 329 -4.51 25.79 18.72
N GLU A 330 -4.09 27.01 19.01
CA GLU A 330 -4.97 28.18 19.05
C GLU A 330 -5.30 28.70 17.64
N LEU A 331 -4.32 28.67 16.73
CA LEU A 331 -4.51 29.02 15.32
C LEU A 331 -5.52 28.08 14.65
N LEU A 332 -5.32 26.77 14.79
CA LEU A 332 -6.13 25.75 14.13
C LEU A 332 -7.40 25.37 14.91
N GLY A 333 -7.62 25.99 16.09
CA GLY A 333 -8.82 25.76 16.90
C GLY A 333 -8.87 24.40 17.61
N TRP A 334 -7.73 23.75 17.81
CA TRP A 334 -7.62 22.48 18.51
C TRP A 334 -7.79 22.62 20.03
N ASP A 335 -7.44 23.77 20.58
CA ASP A 335 -7.61 24.15 22.00
C ASP A 335 -9.08 24.16 22.47
N SER A 336 -10.01 24.20 21.53
CA SER A 336 -11.46 24.25 21.72
C SER A 336 -12.18 23.21 20.87
N SER A 337 -11.44 22.17 20.46
CA SER A 337 -11.95 21.13 19.57
C SER A 337 -13.05 20.28 20.20
N THR A 338 -13.90 19.72 19.33
CA THR A 338 -14.88 18.70 19.69
C THR A 338 -14.36 17.35 19.23
N PHE A 339 -14.17 16.43 20.18
CA PHE A 339 -13.79 15.05 19.89
C PHE A 339 -15.03 14.16 19.81
N GLN A 340 -15.13 13.38 18.75
CA GLN A 340 -16.11 12.32 18.59
C GLN A 340 -15.38 10.98 18.54
N ALA A 341 -15.63 10.14 19.55
CA ALA A 341 -15.10 8.79 19.57
C ALA A 341 -15.77 7.94 18.48
N GLY A 342 -14.94 7.22 17.74
CA GLY A 342 -15.35 6.13 16.88
C GLY A 342 -15.83 4.94 17.70
N SER A 343 -16.58 4.06 17.05
CA SER A 343 -17.10 2.81 17.62
C SER A 343 -16.27 1.62 17.15
N SER A 344 -16.17 0.60 18.00
CA SER A 344 -15.71 -0.72 17.57
C SER A 344 -16.79 -1.40 16.73
N GLY A 345 -16.36 -2.23 15.78
CA GLY A 345 -17.24 -3.17 15.11
C GLY A 345 -17.80 -4.16 16.13
N HIS A 346 -19.05 -4.57 15.94
CA HIS A 346 -19.74 -5.49 16.84
C HIS A 346 -20.62 -6.43 16.05
N ILE A 347 -20.35 -7.73 16.21
CA ILE A 347 -21.21 -8.81 15.73
C ILE A 347 -21.61 -9.71 16.88
N GLN A 348 -22.66 -10.50 16.67
CA GLN A 348 -22.98 -11.63 17.53
C GLN A 348 -22.90 -12.92 16.73
N VAL A 349 -22.27 -13.94 17.31
CA VAL A 349 -22.11 -15.26 16.67
C VAL A 349 -22.76 -16.35 17.52
N SER A 350 -23.44 -17.29 16.89
CA SER A 350 -24.09 -18.44 17.55
C SER A 350 -23.95 -19.72 16.71
N SER A 351 -23.76 -20.87 17.35
CA SER A 351 -23.77 -22.18 16.66
C SER A 351 -25.09 -22.94 16.81
N ASP A 352 -25.99 -22.49 17.69
CA ASP A 352 -27.27 -23.15 18.01
C ASP A 352 -28.50 -22.24 17.81
N GLY A 353 -28.28 -20.98 17.40
CA GLY A 353 -29.31 -19.96 17.20
C GLY A 353 -29.93 -19.40 18.48
N THR A 354 -29.55 -19.92 19.65
CA THR A 354 -30.15 -19.57 20.94
C THR A 354 -29.15 -18.84 21.83
N ASN A 355 -27.91 -19.33 21.94
CA ASN A 355 -26.84 -18.74 22.71
C ASN A 355 -25.94 -17.91 21.79
N TRP A 356 -25.93 -16.59 22.00
CA TRP A 356 -25.19 -15.63 21.19
C TRP A 356 -24.00 -15.10 21.97
N SER A 357 -22.83 -15.07 21.31
CA SER A 357 -21.61 -14.47 21.84
C SER A 357 -21.34 -13.14 21.16
N ASP A 358 -21.15 -12.08 21.93
CA ASP A 358 -20.70 -10.80 21.41
C ASP A 358 -19.23 -10.86 21.02
N VAL A 359 -18.92 -10.41 19.81
CA VAL A 359 -17.55 -10.32 19.28
C VAL A 359 -17.32 -8.89 18.82
N TYR A 360 -16.27 -8.28 19.35
CA TYR A 360 -15.89 -6.91 19.04
C TYR A 360 -14.56 -6.88 18.31
N SER A 361 -14.39 -5.90 17.42
CA SER A 361 -13.14 -5.65 16.73
C SER A 361 -12.92 -4.15 16.56
N SER A 362 -11.67 -3.71 16.49
CA SER A 362 -11.37 -2.33 16.10
C SER A 362 -11.72 -2.07 14.63
N GLY A 363 -11.85 -3.12 13.80
CA GLY A 363 -12.27 -3.05 12.40
C GLY A 363 -13.57 -3.81 12.15
N ASN A 364 -13.80 -4.15 10.88
CA ASN A 364 -14.92 -5.00 10.45
C ASN A 364 -14.49 -6.45 10.18
N ASP A 365 -13.26 -6.80 10.56
CA ASP A 365 -12.73 -8.16 10.60
C ASP A 365 -12.81 -8.70 12.03
N PHE A 366 -13.48 -9.82 12.20
CA PHE A 366 -13.78 -10.44 13.48
C PHE A 366 -13.21 -11.84 13.55
N THR A 367 -12.66 -12.22 14.71
CA THR A 367 -12.17 -13.58 14.94
C THR A 367 -13.07 -14.30 15.94
N TYR A 368 -13.58 -15.48 15.58
CA TYR A 368 -14.39 -16.32 16.47
C TYR A 368 -14.03 -17.80 16.29
N GLN A 369 -13.48 -18.45 17.32
CA GLN A 369 -13.13 -19.89 17.29
C GLN A 369 -12.30 -20.31 16.06
N SER A 370 -11.31 -19.50 15.68
CA SER A 370 -10.45 -19.69 14.49
C SER A 370 -11.15 -19.50 13.13
N LEU A 371 -12.38 -18.97 13.12
CA LEU A 371 -12.97 -18.29 11.97
C LEU A 371 -12.52 -16.83 11.94
N THR A 372 -12.18 -16.35 10.75
CA THR A 372 -12.09 -14.92 10.44
C THR A 372 -13.32 -14.55 9.63
N ILE A 373 -14.10 -13.59 10.12
CA ILE A 373 -15.35 -13.12 9.53
C ILE A 373 -15.17 -11.65 9.19
N THR A 374 -15.23 -11.31 7.92
CA THR A 374 -15.15 -9.94 7.40
C THR A 374 -16.55 -9.47 7.04
N VAL A 375 -16.98 -8.33 7.58
CA VAL A 375 -18.29 -7.74 7.31
C VAL A 375 -18.14 -6.60 6.30
N ASN A 376 -18.72 -6.77 5.11
CA ASN A 376 -18.65 -5.83 4.00
C ASN A 376 -19.84 -4.87 3.98
N GLN A 377 -21.04 -5.33 4.37
CA GLN A 377 -22.27 -4.53 4.34
C GLN A 377 -23.15 -4.77 5.57
N PHE A 378 -23.94 -3.76 5.94
CA PHE A 378 -24.90 -3.90 7.03
C PHE A 378 -26.11 -4.72 6.59
N SER A 379 -26.58 -5.61 7.46
CA SER A 379 -27.83 -6.32 7.29
C SER A 379 -28.53 -6.53 8.62
N SER A 380 -29.83 -6.30 8.63
CA SER A 380 -30.69 -6.63 9.77
C SER A 380 -31.01 -8.13 9.85
N GLU A 381 -30.79 -8.87 8.76
CA GLU A 381 -31.06 -10.30 8.69
C GLU A 381 -29.89 -11.11 9.25
N THR A 382 -30.21 -12.22 9.91
CA THR A 382 -29.18 -13.15 10.41
C THR A 382 -28.53 -13.86 9.25
N GLN A 383 -27.20 -13.76 9.16
CA GLN A 383 -26.40 -14.42 8.15
C GLN A 383 -26.00 -15.82 8.62
N THR A 384 -25.83 -16.74 7.68
CA THR A 384 -25.44 -18.12 7.95
C THR A 384 -24.11 -18.43 7.29
N ILE A 385 -23.18 -18.95 8.08
CA ILE A 385 -21.88 -19.48 7.64
C ILE A 385 -21.95 -20.98 7.82
N THR A 386 -21.57 -21.74 6.81
CA THR A 386 -21.38 -23.19 6.90
C THR A 386 -19.92 -23.52 6.67
N VAL A 387 -19.33 -24.28 7.59
CA VAL A 387 -17.95 -24.76 7.52
C VAL A 387 -17.97 -26.27 7.34
N THR A 388 -17.31 -26.77 6.30
CA THR A 388 -17.17 -28.21 6.06
C THR A 388 -15.70 -28.59 5.88
N ASN A 389 -15.40 -29.88 5.98
CA ASN A 389 -14.07 -30.38 5.64
C ASN A 389 -13.93 -30.39 4.13
N ASP A 390 -12.85 -29.79 3.62
CA ASP A 390 -12.54 -29.78 2.20
C ASP A 390 -11.75 -31.05 1.83
N ILE A 391 -12.49 -32.13 1.59
CA ILE A 391 -11.91 -33.43 1.26
C ILE A 391 -11.20 -33.40 -0.09
N ASP A 392 -11.71 -32.61 -1.05
CA ASP A 392 -11.16 -32.53 -2.40
C ASP A 392 -9.77 -31.89 -2.38
N SER A 393 -9.59 -30.78 -1.65
CA SER A 393 -8.28 -30.15 -1.48
C SER A 393 -7.27 -31.07 -0.78
N VAL A 394 -7.69 -31.84 0.24
CA VAL A 394 -6.81 -32.81 0.90
C VAL A 394 -6.37 -33.91 -0.07
N VAL A 395 -7.29 -34.45 -0.88
CA VAL A 395 -6.98 -35.45 -1.89
C VAL A 395 -5.99 -34.89 -2.93
N GLU A 396 -6.17 -33.64 -3.34
CA GLU A 396 -5.27 -33.00 -4.31
C GLU A 396 -3.87 -32.78 -3.74
N ASN A 397 -3.75 -32.31 -2.50
CA ASN A 397 -2.46 -32.19 -1.80
C ASN A 397 -1.72 -33.54 -1.74
N ILE A 398 -2.42 -34.63 -1.45
CA ILE A 398 -1.84 -35.98 -1.40
C ILE A 398 -1.37 -36.42 -2.80
N LYS A 399 -2.17 -36.17 -3.85
CA LYS A 399 -1.76 -36.47 -5.23
C LYS A 399 -0.52 -35.68 -5.63
N GLU A 400 -0.44 -34.40 -5.26
CA GLU A 400 0.73 -33.58 -5.54
C GLU A 400 1.98 -34.15 -4.86
N PHE A 401 1.89 -34.54 -3.59
CA PHE A 401 2.99 -35.23 -2.90
C PHE A 401 3.42 -36.49 -3.66
N VAL A 402 2.46 -37.35 -4.04
CA VAL A 402 2.76 -38.60 -4.77
C VAL A 402 3.44 -38.30 -6.10
N ASN A 403 2.97 -37.29 -6.83
CA ASN A 403 3.56 -36.90 -8.11
C ASN A 403 5.00 -36.41 -7.94
N ARG A 404 5.23 -35.41 -7.06
CA ARG A 404 6.57 -34.86 -6.81
C ARG A 404 7.55 -35.92 -6.33
N TRP A 405 7.09 -36.82 -5.44
CA TRP A 405 7.88 -37.97 -5.01
C TRP A 405 8.27 -38.87 -6.19
N ASN A 406 7.30 -39.26 -7.02
CA ASN A 406 7.54 -40.14 -8.16
C ASN A 406 8.49 -39.49 -9.16
N THR A 407 8.33 -38.19 -9.46
CA THR A 407 9.24 -37.45 -10.34
C THR A 407 10.67 -37.41 -9.79
N LEU A 408 10.86 -37.11 -8.51
CA LEU A 408 12.18 -37.10 -7.88
C LEU A 408 12.83 -38.49 -7.91
N MET A 409 12.07 -39.53 -7.56
CA MET A 409 12.56 -40.90 -7.54
C MET A 409 12.91 -41.41 -8.94
N ASP A 410 12.11 -41.07 -9.96
CA ASP A 410 12.37 -41.41 -11.36
C ASP A 410 13.60 -40.67 -11.91
N TYR A 411 13.76 -39.39 -11.55
CA TYR A 411 14.95 -38.61 -11.89
C TYR A 411 16.21 -39.24 -11.30
N ILE A 412 16.23 -39.53 -10.00
CA ILE A 412 17.38 -40.16 -9.33
C ILE A 412 17.66 -41.55 -9.92
N TYR A 413 16.61 -42.35 -10.15
CA TYR A 413 16.74 -43.67 -10.75
C TYR A 413 17.34 -43.60 -12.16
N THR A 414 16.89 -42.64 -12.98
CA THR A 414 17.43 -42.40 -14.31
C THR A 414 18.91 -42.03 -14.23
N LYS A 415 19.29 -41.07 -13.38
CA LYS A 415 20.71 -40.68 -13.19
C LYS A 415 21.61 -41.81 -12.70
N LEU A 416 21.08 -42.76 -11.94
CA LEU A 416 21.83 -43.94 -11.48
C LEU A 416 22.04 -45.01 -12.56
N ASN A 417 21.18 -45.06 -13.58
CA ASN A 417 21.12 -46.17 -14.55
C ASN A 417 21.35 -45.76 -16.01
N GLU A 418 21.23 -44.49 -16.36
CA GLU A 418 21.42 -43.99 -17.73
C GLU A 418 22.86 -44.24 -18.22
N ASP A 419 22.99 -44.61 -19.49
CA ASP A 419 24.28 -44.80 -20.14
C ASP A 419 24.83 -43.45 -20.65
N PRO A 420 26.16 -43.25 -20.66
CA PRO A 420 26.76 -42.08 -21.27
C PRO A 420 26.45 -42.01 -22.77
N VAL A 421 26.26 -40.80 -23.31
CA VAL A 421 26.12 -40.60 -24.75
C VAL A 421 27.47 -40.85 -25.44
N GLU A 422 27.47 -41.73 -26.44
CA GLU A 422 28.64 -41.92 -27.30
C GLU A 422 28.76 -40.77 -28.30
N GLN A 423 29.89 -40.08 -28.31
CA GLN A 423 30.15 -39.01 -29.27
C GLN A 423 30.24 -39.58 -30.70
N SER A 424 29.34 -39.15 -31.57
CA SER A 424 29.44 -39.43 -33.00
C SER A 424 30.48 -38.52 -33.65
N SER A 425 31.16 -38.98 -34.72
CA SER A 425 32.42 -38.39 -35.18
C SER A 425 32.37 -36.93 -35.68
N ASN A 426 31.19 -36.27 -35.73
CA ASN A 426 31.02 -34.95 -36.34
C ASN A 426 30.09 -33.97 -35.58
N GLU A 427 29.58 -34.30 -34.38
CA GLU A 427 28.75 -33.37 -33.57
C GLU A 427 29.34 -33.19 -32.17
N GLU A 428 29.39 -31.93 -31.71
CA GLU A 428 29.72 -31.62 -30.32
C GLU A 428 28.50 -31.92 -29.45
N LEU A 429 28.71 -32.73 -28.41
CA LEU A 429 27.67 -33.01 -27.42
C LEU A 429 27.34 -31.75 -26.63
N THR A 430 26.06 -31.51 -26.39
CA THR A 430 25.60 -30.48 -25.44
C THR A 430 26.02 -30.81 -24.01
N ASP A 431 26.06 -29.81 -23.13
CA ASP A 431 26.40 -30.01 -21.72
C ASP A 431 25.49 -31.05 -21.05
N GLU A 432 24.19 -31.10 -21.41
CA GLU A 432 23.25 -32.12 -20.91
C GLU A 432 23.59 -33.54 -21.39
N GLU A 433 23.98 -33.70 -22.65
CA GLU A 433 24.41 -35.00 -23.21
C GLU A 433 25.74 -35.46 -22.61
N GLN A 434 26.67 -34.53 -22.36
CA GLN A 434 27.94 -34.82 -21.70
C GLN A 434 27.75 -35.22 -20.22
N MET A 435 26.73 -34.68 -19.56
CA MET A 435 26.37 -35.04 -18.19
C MET A 435 25.65 -36.40 -18.09
N GLN A 436 25.13 -36.95 -19.19
CA GLN A 436 24.40 -38.20 -19.15
C GLN A 436 25.32 -39.36 -18.70
N GLY A 437 24.86 -40.16 -17.75
CA GLY A 437 25.59 -41.34 -17.27
C GLY A 437 26.77 -41.03 -16.36
N ILE A 438 27.05 -39.75 -16.07
CA ILE A 438 28.15 -39.33 -15.19
C ILE A 438 27.95 -39.74 -13.72
N LEU A 439 26.69 -39.91 -13.31
CA LEU A 439 26.28 -40.37 -11.98
C LEU A 439 25.92 -41.87 -11.95
N LYS A 440 26.17 -42.60 -13.04
CA LYS A 440 25.86 -44.02 -13.12
C LYS A 440 26.60 -44.81 -12.03
N ASN A 441 25.87 -45.65 -11.29
CA ASN A 441 26.37 -46.40 -10.13
C ASN A 441 27.04 -45.54 -9.03
N ASP A 442 26.70 -44.26 -8.92
CA ASP A 442 27.25 -43.42 -7.87
C ASP A 442 26.75 -43.87 -6.49
N ARG A 443 27.67 -44.32 -5.63
CA ARG A 443 27.35 -44.91 -4.32
C ARG A 443 26.67 -43.93 -3.36
N PHE A 444 26.99 -42.64 -3.46
CA PHE A 444 26.38 -41.64 -2.60
C PHE A 444 24.92 -41.41 -3.01
N LEU A 445 24.68 -41.25 -4.31
CA LEU A 445 23.34 -41.13 -4.87
C LEU A 445 22.49 -42.38 -4.63
N GLU A 446 23.06 -43.57 -4.78
CA GLU A 446 22.40 -44.84 -4.45
C GLU A 446 22.00 -44.88 -2.96
N GLY A 447 22.84 -44.36 -2.08
CA GLY A 447 22.53 -44.19 -0.66
C GLY A 447 21.34 -43.25 -0.41
N ILE A 448 21.28 -42.12 -1.10
CA ILE A 448 20.14 -41.17 -1.04
C ILE A 448 18.86 -41.85 -1.55
N PHE A 449 18.92 -42.48 -2.73
CA PHE A 449 17.80 -43.18 -3.34
C PHE A 449 17.20 -44.23 -2.41
N ASN A 450 18.05 -45.05 -1.79
CA ASN A 450 17.60 -46.09 -0.86
C ASN A 450 17.00 -45.51 0.42
N LYS A 451 17.54 -44.41 0.96
CA LYS A 451 16.96 -43.72 2.12
C LYS A 451 15.58 -43.13 1.82
N LEU A 452 15.45 -42.45 0.68
CA LEU A 452 14.17 -41.92 0.21
C LEU A 452 13.18 -43.08 0.02
N ARG A 453 13.53 -44.11 -0.74
CA ARG A 453 12.67 -45.29 -0.93
C ARG A 453 12.21 -45.91 0.39
N GLY A 454 13.09 -45.99 1.38
CA GLY A 454 12.78 -46.51 2.71
C GLY A 454 11.73 -45.70 3.46
N PHE A 455 11.71 -44.38 3.30
CA PHE A 455 10.81 -43.47 4.01
C PHE A 455 9.32 -43.86 3.83
N ILE A 456 8.87 -44.04 2.58
CA ILE A 456 7.45 -44.38 2.30
C ILE A 456 7.07 -45.78 2.82
N THR A 457 8.04 -46.69 2.89
CA THR A 457 7.80 -48.06 3.37
C THR A 457 7.93 -48.20 4.88
N THR A 458 8.40 -47.16 5.57
CA THR A 458 8.61 -47.19 7.02
C THR A 458 7.26 -47.02 7.72
N GLN A 459 6.78 -48.10 8.36
CA GLN A 459 5.61 -48.03 9.21
C GLN A 459 5.99 -47.37 10.53
N ILE A 460 5.48 -46.16 10.78
CA ILE A 460 5.63 -45.50 12.07
C ILE A 460 4.56 -46.05 13.02
N GLN A 461 4.99 -46.70 14.11
CA GLN A 461 4.10 -47.10 15.20
C GLN A 461 4.10 -46.01 16.28
N GLY A 462 2.93 -45.48 16.61
CA GLY A 462 2.74 -44.45 17.63
C GLY A 462 1.32 -43.90 17.60
N ASP A 463 0.88 -43.33 18.72
CA ASP A 463 -0.43 -42.67 18.82
C ASP A 463 -0.40 -41.37 17.99
N ILE A 464 -1.15 -41.37 16.88
CA ILE A 464 -1.15 -40.33 15.83
C ILE A 464 -1.59 -38.95 16.40
N ASN A 465 -2.19 -38.97 17.59
CA ASN A 465 -2.65 -37.79 18.34
C ASN A 465 -1.54 -36.82 18.77
N TYR A 466 -0.24 -37.20 18.71
CA TYR A 466 0.88 -36.36 19.18
C TYR A 466 1.74 -35.74 18.07
N LEU A 467 1.40 -35.91 16.79
CA LEU A 467 2.20 -35.35 15.69
C LEU A 467 1.99 -33.84 15.49
N TRP A 468 1.06 -33.22 16.22
CA TRP A 468 0.55 -31.87 15.96
C TRP A 468 0.52 -30.98 17.22
N GLN A 469 1.33 -31.28 18.24
CA GLN A 469 1.58 -30.36 19.36
C GLN A 469 2.78 -29.47 19.11
#